data_AF-B2IVA3-F1
#
_entry.id   AF-B2IVA3-F1
#
_cell.length_a   1.000
_cell.length_b   1.000
_cell.length_c   1.000
_cell.angle_alpha   90.00
_cell.angle_beta   90.00
_cell.angle_gamma   90.00
#
_symmetry.space_group_name_H-M   'P 1'
#
loop_
_entity.id
_entity.type
_entity.pdbx_description
1 polymer ?
#
loop_
_entity_poly.entity_id
_entity_poly.type
_entity_poly.pdbx_seq_one_letter_code
_entity_poly.pdbx_strand_id
1 'polypeptide(L)'
;MENKRRARQLKIKEISDLKEGAKKFSIPFDKTRNENDLLIDLITAFTESSNQDIQDFYNNFVKIRKDIINETVQQPHELLRWLYEQQGSQRFDASNRLFLIVVDTNSLEDSWKLKRDYTLLKDKIEEYLNTRSFNKDELLLTWSFNNNKYQSYADVLFLLK
;
A
#
# COMPACT_ATOMS: atom_id res chain seq x y z
N MET A 1 4.65 3.07 -2.54
CA MET A 1 3.66 3.93 -3.24
C MET A 1 4.28 5.22 -3.77
N GLU A 2 5.08 5.96 -2.99
CA GLU A 2 5.66 7.26 -3.37
C GLU A 2 6.43 7.27 -4.70
N ASN A 3 7.33 6.29 -4.93
CA ASN A 3 8.11 6.20 -6.18
C ASN A 3 7.20 6.03 -7.40
N LYS A 4 6.16 5.19 -7.29
CA LYS A 4 5.19 4.96 -8.37
C LYS A 4 4.33 6.19 -8.64
N ARG A 5 4.02 6.99 -7.62
CA ARG A 5 3.33 8.29 -7.75
C ARG A 5 4.23 9.34 -8.43
N ARG A 6 5.50 9.42 -8.02
CA ARG A 6 6.50 10.31 -8.64
C ARG A 6 6.69 9.99 -10.13
N ALA A 7 6.77 8.71 -10.50
CA ALA A 7 6.88 8.28 -11.90
C ALA A 7 5.70 8.72 -12.77
N ARG A 8 4.51 8.89 -12.16
CA ARG A 8 3.28 9.39 -12.81
C ARG A 8 3.12 10.91 -12.74
N GLN A 9 4.12 11.63 -12.23
CA GLN A 9 4.05 13.08 -11.98
C GLN A 9 2.89 13.48 -11.05
N LEU A 10 2.47 12.55 -10.17
CA LEU A 10 1.47 12.80 -9.14
C LEU A 10 2.13 13.38 -7.89
N LYS A 11 1.33 14.02 -7.03
CA LYS A 11 1.81 14.43 -5.71
C LYS A 11 2.22 13.21 -4.90
N ILE A 12 3.33 13.34 -4.19
CA ILE A 12 3.91 12.23 -3.41
C ILE A 12 2.94 11.76 -2.33
N LYS A 13 2.39 12.71 -1.55
CA LYS A 13 1.39 12.42 -0.52
C LYS A 13 -0.02 12.44 -1.12
N GLU A 14 -0.77 11.37 -0.93
CA GLU A 14 -2.15 11.22 -1.45
C GLU A 14 -3.10 12.29 -0.90
N ILE A 15 -2.97 12.61 0.40
CA ILE A 15 -3.75 13.66 1.07
C ILE A 15 -3.64 15.02 0.35
N SER A 16 -2.52 15.29 -0.34
CA SER A 16 -2.35 16.54 -1.06
C SER A 16 -3.24 16.65 -2.30
N ASP A 17 -3.62 15.53 -2.92
CA ASP A 17 -4.58 15.51 -4.02
C ASP A 17 -5.99 15.78 -3.48
N LEU A 18 -6.37 15.08 -2.41
CA LEU A 18 -7.69 15.25 -1.79
C LEU A 18 -7.87 16.67 -1.23
N LYS A 19 -6.84 17.28 -0.63
CA LYS A 19 -6.87 18.68 -0.18
C LYS A 19 -7.07 19.67 -1.35
N GLU A 20 -6.51 19.37 -2.53
CA GLU A 20 -6.71 20.21 -3.71
C GLU A 20 -8.11 20.04 -4.27
N GLY A 21 -8.59 18.80 -4.41
CA GLY A 21 -9.96 18.52 -4.80
C GLY A 21 -10.95 19.19 -3.85
N ALA A 22 -10.72 19.11 -2.54
CA ALA A 22 -11.60 19.69 -1.55
C ALA A 22 -11.69 21.21 -1.69
N LYS A 23 -10.56 21.89 -1.95
CA LYS A 23 -10.55 23.33 -2.26
C LYS A 23 -11.29 23.64 -3.57
N LYS A 24 -11.07 22.84 -4.62
CA LYS A 24 -11.71 23.02 -5.93
C LYS A 24 -13.24 22.91 -5.85
N PHE A 25 -13.73 21.95 -5.06
CA PHE A 25 -15.16 21.67 -4.92
C PHE A 25 -15.79 22.32 -3.68
N SER A 26 -15.07 23.19 -2.98
CA SER A 26 -15.52 23.85 -1.75
C SER A 26 -15.98 22.89 -0.64
N ILE A 27 -15.36 21.70 -0.54
CA ILE A 27 -15.59 20.75 0.55
C ILE A 27 -14.83 21.23 1.80
N PRO A 28 -15.51 21.46 2.94
CA PRO A 28 -14.87 21.89 4.17
C PRO A 28 -14.01 20.77 4.79
N PHE A 29 -12.85 21.12 5.33
CA PHE A 29 -12.01 20.19 6.08
C PHE A 29 -11.16 20.92 7.13
N ASP A 30 -10.90 20.25 8.26
CA ASP A 30 -10.09 20.80 9.35
C ASP A 30 -8.59 20.68 9.04
N LYS A 31 -7.91 21.83 8.91
CA LYS A 31 -6.47 21.90 8.61
C LYS A 31 -5.60 21.56 9.82
N THR A 32 -6.16 21.58 11.03
CA THR A 32 -5.44 21.34 12.29
C THR A 32 -5.41 19.87 12.68
N ARG A 33 -6.26 19.05 12.06
CA ARG A 33 -6.31 17.60 12.24
C ARG A 33 -5.02 16.92 11.76
N ASN A 34 -4.63 15.83 12.41
CA ASN A 34 -3.46 15.05 11.96
C ASN A 34 -3.70 14.43 10.58
N GLU A 35 -2.62 14.11 9.86
CA GLU A 35 -2.70 13.71 8.44
C GLU A 35 -3.56 12.46 8.22
N ASN A 36 -3.50 11.45 9.11
CA ASN A 36 -4.24 10.20 8.93
C ASN A 36 -5.75 10.41 9.12
N ASP A 37 -6.12 11.10 10.20
CA ASP A 37 -7.51 11.41 10.49
C ASP A 37 -8.11 12.33 9.43
N LEU A 38 -7.33 13.29 8.92
CA LEU A 38 -7.78 14.17 7.84
C LEU A 38 -7.93 13.42 6.51
N LEU A 39 -7.07 12.45 6.23
CA LEU A 39 -7.20 11.60 5.04
C LEU A 39 -8.54 10.83 5.06
N ILE A 40 -8.88 10.23 6.21
CA ILE A 40 -10.13 9.50 6.39
C ILE A 40 -11.34 10.43 6.20
N ASP A 41 -11.36 11.60 6.84
CA ASP A 41 -12.47 12.55 6.70
C ASP A 41 -12.69 12.99 5.26
N LEU A 42 -11.61 13.31 4.55
CA LEU A 42 -11.69 13.71 3.15
C LEU A 42 -12.24 12.57 2.30
N ILE A 43 -11.73 11.34 2.48
CA ILE A 43 -12.23 10.16 1.76
C ILE A 43 -13.74 9.98 1.99
N THR A 44 -14.21 10.08 3.24
CA THR A 44 -15.63 9.99 3.56
C THR A 44 -16.43 11.08 2.85
N ALA A 45 -15.99 12.34 2.93
CA ALA A 45 -16.68 13.47 2.31
C ALA A 45 -16.77 13.36 0.77
N PHE A 46 -15.72 12.85 0.12
CA PHE A 46 -15.73 12.57 -1.32
C PHE A 46 -16.67 11.41 -1.67
N THR A 47 -16.66 10.34 -0.87
CA THR A 47 -17.46 9.13 -1.11
C THR A 47 -18.96 9.40 -0.96
N GLU A 48 -19.36 10.21 0.02
CA GLU A 48 -20.77 10.52 0.33
C GLU A 48 -21.37 11.59 -0.59
N SER A 49 -20.56 12.23 -1.44
CA SER A 49 -21.04 13.29 -2.32
C SER A 49 -21.98 12.74 -3.40
N SER A 50 -23.13 13.38 -3.62
CA SER A 50 -24.01 13.07 -4.76
C SER A 50 -23.65 13.83 -6.04
N ASN A 51 -22.62 14.69 -6.00
CA ASN A 51 -22.21 15.49 -7.15
C ASN A 51 -21.32 14.68 -8.11
N GLN A 52 -21.68 14.65 -9.39
CA GLN A 52 -20.97 13.86 -10.40
C GLN A 52 -19.51 14.27 -10.59
N ASP A 53 -19.19 15.57 -10.60
CA ASP A 53 -17.81 16.05 -10.77
C ASP A 53 -16.90 15.63 -9.60
N ILE A 54 -17.48 15.60 -8.39
CA ILE A 54 -16.79 15.15 -7.17
C ILE A 54 -16.57 13.64 -7.23
N GLN A 55 -17.58 12.88 -7.66
CA GLN A 55 -17.48 11.43 -7.84
C GLN A 55 -16.47 11.06 -8.93
N ASP A 56 -16.43 11.77 -10.05
CA ASP A 56 -15.47 11.51 -11.13
C ASP A 56 -14.02 11.76 -10.67
N PHE A 57 -13.80 12.84 -9.92
CA PHE A 57 -12.51 13.11 -9.28
C PHE A 57 -12.11 11.98 -8.32
N TYR A 58 -13.02 11.56 -7.45
CA TYR A 58 -12.76 10.52 -6.45
C TYR A 58 -12.54 9.15 -7.10
N ASN A 59 -13.32 8.80 -8.13
CA ASN A 59 -13.15 7.58 -8.90
C ASN A 59 -11.79 7.52 -9.60
N ASN A 60 -11.32 8.65 -10.15
CA ASN A 60 -9.96 8.72 -10.70
C ASN A 60 -8.89 8.54 -9.60
N PHE A 61 -9.08 9.15 -8.43
CA PHE A 61 -8.20 8.95 -7.28
C PHE A 61 -8.13 7.48 -6.86
N VAL A 62 -9.28 6.80 -6.72
CA VAL A 62 -9.36 5.36 -6.41
C VAL A 62 -8.69 4.51 -7.49
N LYS A 63 -8.94 4.82 -8.77
CA LYS A 63 -8.34 4.12 -9.91
C LYS A 63 -6.81 4.17 -9.85
N ILE A 64 -6.23 5.35 -9.62
CA ILE A 64 -4.77 5.52 -9.49
C ILE A 64 -4.21 4.61 -8.38
N ARG A 65 -4.88 4.54 -7.23
CA ARG A 65 -4.46 3.68 -6.11
C ARG A 65 -4.48 2.21 -6.52
N LYS A 66 -5.57 1.76 -7.17
CA LYS A 66 -5.71 0.38 -7.68
C LYS A 66 -4.63 0.05 -8.71
N ASP A 67 -4.34 0.96 -9.64
CA ASP A 67 -3.31 0.76 -10.67
C ASP A 67 -1.92 0.57 -10.04
N ILE A 68 -1.57 1.40 -9.03
CA ILE A 68 -0.30 1.26 -8.30
C ILE A 68 -0.22 -0.07 -7.56
N ILE A 69 -1.32 -0.52 -6.93
CA ILE A 69 -1.37 -1.81 -6.23
C ILE A 69 -1.17 -2.95 -7.22
N ASN A 70 -1.91 -2.95 -8.32
CA ASN A 70 -1.82 -3.99 -9.35
C ASN A 70 -0.41 -4.08 -9.93
N GLU A 71 0.23 -2.95 -10.26
CA GLU A 71 1.63 -2.93 -10.70
C GLU A 71 2.58 -3.49 -9.65
N THR A 72 2.36 -3.17 -8.37
CA THR A 72 3.20 -3.65 -7.27
C THR A 72 3.04 -5.16 -7.07
N VAL A 73 1.85 -5.69 -7.25
CA VAL A 73 1.57 -7.14 -7.19
C VAL A 73 2.28 -7.87 -8.33
N GLN A 74 2.28 -7.30 -9.54
CA GLN A 74 2.97 -7.87 -10.70
C GLN A 74 4.50 -7.77 -10.60
N GLN A 75 5.02 -6.74 -9.90
CA GLN A 75 6.45 -6.46 -9.76
C GLN A 75 6.80 -6.09 -8.30
N PRO A 76 6.81 -7.08 -7.39
CA PRO A 76 6.93 -6.82 -5.95
C PRO A 76 8.35 -6.50 -5.48
N HIS A 77 9.36 -6.67 -6.32
CA HIS A 77 10.76 -6.56 -5.93
C HIS A 77 11.11 -5.19 -5.29
N GLU A 78 10.55 -4.10 -5.80
CA GLU A 78 10.73 -2.76 -5.20
C GLU A 78 10.10 -2.67 -3.80
N LEU A 79 8.92 -3.28 -3.61
CA LEU A 79 8.24 -3.31 -2.31
C LEU A 79 9.05 -4.14 -1.31
N LEU A 80 9.49 -5.33 -1.71
CA LEU A 80 10.31 -6.21 -0.88
C LEU A 80 11.58 -5.50 -0.40
N ARG A 81 12.31 -4.85 -1.31
CA ARG A 81 13.48 -4.03 -0.95
C ARG A 81 13.09 -2.97 0.08
N TRP A 82 12.06 -2.19 -0.20
CA TRP A 82 11.63 -1.11 0.68
C TRP A 82 11.27 -1.62 2.09
N LEU A 83 10.60 -2.78 2.20
CA LEU A 83 10.24 -3.40 3.49
C LEU A 83 11.47 -3.81 4.32
N TYR A 84 12.59 -4.13 3.68
CA TYR A 84 13.85 -4.38 4.36
C TYR A 84 14.59 -3.09 4.74
N GLU A 85 14.61 -2.10 3.85
CA GLU A 85 15.37 -0.85 4.05
C GLU A 85 14.73 0.08 5.08
N GLN A 86 13.40 0.04 5.22
CA GLN A 86 12.64 0.93 6.13
C GLN A 86 12.30 0.30 7.48
N GLN A 87 13.10 -0.66 7.92
CA GLN A 87 12.92 -1.29 9.23
C GLN A 87 13.29 -0.33 10.36
N GLY A 88 12.56 -0.41 11.48
CA GLY A 88 13.02 0.27 12.69
C GLY A 88 14.31 -0.37 13.20
N SER A 89 15.28 0.42 13.67
CA SER A 89 16.58 -0.08 14.14
C SER A 89 16.48 -1.17 15.21
N GLN A 90 15.53 -1.07 16.13
CA GLN A 90 15.27 -2.08 17.16
C GLN A 90 14.67 -3.39 16.63
N ARG A 91 14.17 -3.39 15.39
CA ARG A 91 13.55 -4.54 14.71
C ARG A 91 14.33 -4.97 13.47
N PHE A 92 15.54 -4.43 13.30
CA PHE A 92 16.40 -4.81 12.19
C PHE A 92 16.70 -6.30 12.28
N ASP A 93 16.53 -6.98 11.17
CA ASP A 93 17.00 -8.35 10.98
C ASP A 93 17.16 -8.62 9.48
N ALA A 94 18.20 -9.36 9.11
CA ALA A 94 18.56 -9.64 7.72
C ALA A 94 18.16 -11.05 7.26
N SER A 95 17.40 -11.78 8.07
CA SER A 95 16.89 -13.11 7.76
C SER A 95 16.01 -13.13 6.50
N ASN A 96 15.84 -14.33 5.95
CA ASN A 96 14.90 -14.60 4.86
C ASN A 96 13.47 -14.40 5.36
N ARG A 97 12.61 -13.74 4.56
CA ARG A 97 11.25 -13.40 4.98
C ARG A 97 10.22 -13.69 3.91
N LEU A 98 9.09 -14.25 4.33
CA LEU A 98 7.84 -14.19 3.60
C LEU A 98 7.02 -13.02 4.17
N PHE A 99 6.71 -12.03 3.34
CA PHE A 99 5.83 -10.93 3.72
C PHE A 99 4.38 -11.26 3.41
N LEU A 100 3.48 -10.92 4.33
CA LEU A 100 2.05 -10.96 4.10
C LEU A 100 1.53 -9.53 3.96
N ILE A 101 1.05 -9.18 2.78
CA ILE A 101 0.49 -7.87 2.48
C ILE A 101 -1.01 -8.03 2.27
N VAL A 102 -1.79 -7.40 3.12
CA VAL A 102 -3.25 -7.51 3.13
C VAL A 102 -3.85 -6.18 2.71
N VAL A 103 -4.71 -6.20 1.70
CA VAL A 103 -5.27 -5.00 1.08
C VAL A 103 -6.74 -5.23 0.77
N ASP A 104 -7.61 -4.36 1.28
CA ASP A 104 -8.99 -4.27 0.82
C ASP A 104 -9.03 -3.22 -0.30
N THR A 105 -9.20 -3.68 -1.54
CA THR A 105 -9.18 -2.82 -2.73
C THR A 105 -10.43 -1.95 -2.87
N ASN A 106 -11.48 -2.24 -2.10
CA ASN A 106 -12.67 -1.39 -2.01
C ASN A 106 -12.48 -0.27 -0.98
N SER A 107 -11.74 -0.53 0.10
CA SER A 107 -11.41 0.45 1.14
C SER A 107 -10.02 0.19 1.71
N LEU A 108 -9.00 0.87 1.18
CA LEU A 108 -7.61 0.65 1.60
C LEU A 108 -7.42 0.94 3.09
N GLU A 109 -8.17 1.92 3.59
CA GLU A 109 -8.21 2.37 4.97
C GLU A 109 -8.72 1.27 5.92
N ASP A 110 -9.50 0.32 5.40
CA ASP A 110 -10.05 -0.82 6.13
C ASP A 110 -9.26 -2.12 5.97
N SER A 111 -8.15 -2.10 5.22
CA SER A 111 -7.30 -3.29 5.01
C SER A 111 -6.84 -3.95 6.31
N TRP A 112 -6.75 -3.20 7.40
CA TRP A 112 -6.39 -3.73 8.72
C TRP A 112 -7.46 -4.70 9.28
N LYS A 113 -8.74 -4.56 8.89
CA LYS A 113 -9.82 -5.44 9.33
C LYS A 113 -9.62 -6.86 8.83
N LEU A 114 -9.05 -7.02 7.63
CA LEU A 114 -8.74 -8.32 7.04
C LEU A 114 -7.73 -9.12 7.87
N LYS A 115 -6.88 -8.44 8.67
CA LYS A 115 -5.95 -9.12 9.58
C LYS A 115 -6.64 -9.90 10.70
N ARG A 116 -7.92 -9.62 10.96
CA ARG A 116 -8.71 -10.28 12.01
C ARG A 116 -9.29 -11.63 11.55
N ASP A 117 -9.36 -11.87 10.25
CA ASP A 117 -9.89 -13.11 9.70
C ASP A 117 -8.81 -14.19 9.67
N TYR A 118 -8.51 -14.75 10.85
CA TYR A 118 -7.44 -15.73 11.02
C TYR A 118 -7.60 -16.95 10.12
N THR A 119 -8.83 -17.45 9.96
CA THR A 119 -9.12 -18.61 9.12
C THR A 119 -8.76 -18.32 7.66
N LEU A 120 -9.22 -17.19 7.12
CA LEU A 120 -8.86 -16.77 5.77
C LEU A 120 -7.34 -16.63 5.58
N LEU A 121 -6.66 -15.98 6.54
CA LEU A 121 -5.21 -15.79 6.46
C LEU A 121 -4.49 -17.14 6.47
N LYS A 122 -4.86 -18.04 7.38
CA LYS A 122 -4.26 -19.37 7.51
C LYS A 122 -4.42 -20.17 6.23
N ASP A 123 -5.64 -20.26 5.71
CA ASP A 123 -5.93 -21.04 4.50
C ASP A 123 -5.12 -20.52 3.31
N LYS A 124 -5.02 -19.18 3.16
CA LYS A 124 -4.26 -18.57 2.07
C LYS A 124 -2.74 -18.74 2.21
N ILE A 125 -2.22 -18.69 3.43
CA ILE A 125 -0.79 -18.97 3.68
C ILE A 125 -0.49 -20.43 3.38
N GLU A 126 -1.32 -21.38 3.84
CA GLU A 126 -1.15 -22.80 3.59
C GLU A 126 -1.23 -23.10 2.08
N GLU A 127 -2.21 -22.55 1.37
CA GLU A 127 -2.33 -22.64 -0.08
C GLU A 127 -1.06 -22.12 -0.78
N TYR A 128 -0.56 -20.95 -0.37
CA TYR A 128 0.65 -20.36 -0.93
C TYR A 128 1.88 -21.25 -0.72
N LEU A 129 2.13 -21.69 0.52
CA LEU A 129 3.30 -22.50 0.86
C LEU A 129 3.29 -23.86 0.15
N ASN A 130 2.12 -24.44 -0.10
CA ASN A 130 1.98 -25.73 -0.76
C ASN A 130 2.08 -25.66 -2.30
N THR A 131 1.78 -24.50 -2.91
CA THR A 131 1.71 -24.35 -4.37
C THR A 131 2.86 -23.53 -4.95
N ARG A 132 3.47 -22.65 -4.15
CA ARG A 132 4.56 -21.78 -4.58
C ARG A 132 5.85 -22.56 -4.79
N SER A 133 6.43 -22.43 -5.97
CA SER A 133 7.81 -22.84 -6.21
C SER A 133 8.77 -21.79 -5.66
N PHE A 134 9.68 -22.20 -4.77
CA PHE A 134 10.70 -21.32 -4.19
C PHE A 134 12.01 -21.40 -4.98
N ASN A 135 12.02 -20.75 -6.15
CA ASN A 135 13.23 -20.61 -6.95
C ASN A 135 14.17 -19.59 -6.29
N LYS A 136 15.36 -20.02 -5.87
CA LYS A 136 16.33 -19.17 -5.16
C LYS A 136 16.72 -17.91 -5.94
N ASP A 137 16.83 -18.01 -7.26
CA ASP A 137 17.26 -16.89 -8.10
C ASP A 137 16.19 -15.80 -8.18
N GLU A 138 14.92 -16.17 -8.13
CA GLU A 138 13.78 -15.23 -8.13
C GLU A 138 13.59 -14.54 -6.77
N LEU A 139 14.02 -15.20 -5.70
CA LEU A 139 13.82 -14.74 -4.32
C LEU A 139 14.99 -13.89 -3.81
N LEU A 140 16.16 -13.95 -4.46
CA LEU A 140 17.36 -13.26 -4.00
C LEU A 140 17.18 -11.74 -4.11
N LEU A 141 17.23 -11.07 -2.97
CA LEU A 141 17.05 -9.64 -2.84
C LEU A 141 18.31 -9.00 -2.28
N THR A 142 18.77 -7.91 -2.92
CA THR A 142 19.84 -7.05 -2.38
C THR A 142 19.25 -5.71 -1.95
N TRP A 143 19.62 -5.28 -0.75
CA TRP A 143 19.06 -4.11 -0.06
C TRP A 143 20.10 -3.49 0.88
N SER A 144 19.87 -2.26 1.34
CA SER A 144 20.81 -1.55 2.23
C SER A 144 20.15 -1.02 3.50
N PHE A 145 20.85 -1.12 4.63
CA PHE A 145 20.39 -0.59 5.91
C PHE A 145 21.57 -0.02 6.70
N ASN A 146 21.42 1.23 7.19
CA ASN A 146 22.48 1.97 7.87
C ASN A 146 23.84 1.88 7.15
N ASN A 147 23.85 2.17 5.84
CA ASN A 147 25.02 2.13 4.94
C ASN A 147 25.67 0.75 4.73
N ASN A 148 25.10 -0.33 5.27
CA ASN A 148 25.55 -1.69 5.02
C ASN A 148 24.68 -2.35 3.95
N LYS A 149 25.29 -3.17 3.10
CA LYS A 149 24.59 -3.97 2.08
C LYS A 149 24.31 -5.36 2.61
N TYR A 150 23.13 -5.87 2.31
CA TYR A 150 22.66 -7.19 2.73
C TYR A 150 22.08 -7.95 1.55
N GLN A 151 22.02 -9.27 1.70
CA GLN A 151 21.34 -10.18 0.80
C GLN A 151 20.44 -11.10 1.61
N SER A 152 19.21 -11.27 1.15
CA SER A 152 18.22 -12.14 1.78
C SER A 152 17.37 -12.80 0.70
N TYR A 153 16.80 -13.96 0.99
CA TYR A 153 15.76 -14.55 0.15
C TYR A 153 14.40 -14.08 0.67
N ALA A 154 13.61 -13.45 -0.19
CA ALA A 154 12.35 -12.86 0.21
C ALA A 154 11.26 -13.12 -0.82
N ASP A 155 10.04 -13.33 -0.32
CA ASP A 155 8.85 -13.45 -1.14
C ASP A 155 7.70 -12.68 -0.50
N VAL A 156 6.61 -12.47 -1.25
CA VAL A 156 5.43 -11.78 -0.74
C VAL A 156 4.14 -12.47 -1.19
N LEU A 157 3.26 -12.72 -0.22
CA LEU A 157 1.88 -13.10 -0.45
C LEU A 157 0.99 -11.86 -0.32
N PHE A 158 0.29 -11.51 -1.40
CA PHE A 158 -0.74 -10.49 -1.39
C PHE A 158 -2.11 -11.12 -1.17
N LEU A 159 -2.86 -10.60 -0.20
CA LEU A 159 -4.28 -10.90 0.00
C LEU A 159 -5.09 -9.68 -0.37
N LEU A 160 -5.73 -9.75 -1.54
CA LEU A 160 -6.57 -8.69 -2.08
C LEU A 160 -8.04 -9.06 -1.91
N LYS A 161 -8.84 -8.16 -1.33
CA LYS A 161 -10.31 -8.27 -1.25
C LYS A 161 -10.98 -7.15 -2.03
#